data_AF-A0A4U5WT99-F1
#
_entry.id   AF-A0A4U5WT99-F1
#
_cell.length_a   1.000
_cell.length_b   1.000
_cell.length_c   1.000
_cell.angle_alpha   90.00
_cell.angle_beta   90.00
_cell.angle_gamma   90.00
#
_symmetry.space_group_name_H-M   'P 1'
#
loop_
_entity.id
_entity.type
_entity.pdbx_description
1 polymer ?
#
loop_
_entity_poly.entity_id
_entity_poly.type
_entity_poly.pdbx_seq_one_letter_code
_entity_poly.pdbx_strand_id
1 'polypeptide(L)'
;MGFINNAKANEATRAAEQAYTEGRQVLTFKIIEANSSSRHTGVMTGVGEQIEAIEAQGWALTNMAAAESKALSGERTALICLFRRR
;
A
#
# COMPACT_ATOMS: atom_id res chain seq x y z
N MET A 1 0.25 -7.88 -16.15
CA MET A 1 0.95 -6.81 -15.39
C MET A 1 0.28 -5.43 -15.55
N GLY A 2 -1.04 -5.28 -15.79
CA GLY A 2 -1.55 -4.00 -16.35
C GLY A 2 -2.98 -3.53 -16.05
N PHE A 3 -3.75 -4.19 -15.17
CA PHE A 3 -5.10 -3.69 -14.81
C PHE A 3 -5.38 -3.71 -13.31
N ILE A 4 -5.10 -4.82 -12.61
CA ILE A 4 -5.35 -4.93 -11.15
C ILE A 4 -4.39 -4.04 -10.35
N ASN A 5 -3.11 -3.96 -10.73
CA ASN A 5 -2.15 -3.05 -10.08
C ASN A 5 -2.58 -1.59 -10.27
N ASN A 6 -3.10 -1.25 -11.45
CA ASN A 6 -3.64 0.09 -11.73
C ASN A 6 -4.86 0.39 -10.86
N ALA A 7 -5.76 -0.58 -10.63
CA ALA A 7 -6.93 -0.38 -9.78
C ALA A 7 -6.54 -0.10 -8.32
N LYS A 8 -5.60 -0.87 -7.73
CA LYS A 8 -5.11 -0.64 -6.37
C LYS A 8 -4.35 0.69 -6.25
N ALA A 9 -3.49 1.01 -7.22
CA ALA A 9 -2.78 2.28 -7.26
C ALA A 9 -3.75 3.47 -7.37
N ASN A 10 -4.80 3.37 -8.19
CA ASN A 10 -5.82 4.41 -8.31
C ASN A 10 -6.58 4.64 -7.00
N GLU A 11 -6.87 3.58 -6.24
CA GLU A 11 -7.47 3.72 -4.92
C GLU A 11 -6.53 4.42 -3.93
N ALA A 12 -5.25 4.04 -3.95
CA ALA A 12 -4.21 4.66 -3.14
C ALA A 12 -4.06 6.17 -3.46
N THR A 13 -4.05 6.54 -4.75
CA THR A 13 -4.04 7.94 -5.20
C THR A 13 -5.22 8.72 -4.64
N ARG A 14 -6.46 8.23 -4.83
CA ARG A 14 -7.66 8.95 -4.38
C ARG A 14 -7.67 9.16 -2.87
N ALA A 15 -7.32 8.13 -2.10
CA ALA A 15 -7.26 8.22 -0.65
C ALA A 15 -6.20 9.24 -0.18
N ALA A 16 -5.04 9.25 -0.83
CA ALA A 16 -3.95 10.17 -0.53
C ALA A 16 -4.29 11.62 -0.89
N GLU A 17 -4.87 11.85 -2.06
CA GLU A 17 -5.31 13.17 -2.53
C GLU A 17 -6.40 13.75 -1.62
N GLN A 18 -7.40 12.94 -1.25
CA GLN A 18 -8.46 13.34 -0.33
C GLN A 18 -7.88 13.73 1.04
N ALA A 19 -7.03 12.88 1.62
CA ALA A 19 -6.39 13.16 2.91
C ALA A 19 -5.53 14.45 2.87
N TYR A 20 -4.86 14.70 1.76
CA TYR A 20 -4.01 15.89 1.59
C TYR A 20 -4.86 17.16 1.53
N THR A 21 -5.96 17.10 0.76
CA THR A 21 -6.95 18.18 0.61
C THR A 21 -7.67 18.48 1.92
N GLU A 22 -7.96 17.47 2.73
CA GLU A 22 -8.52 17.62 4.09
C GLU A 22 -7.52 18.25 5.09
N GLY A 23 -6.28 18.55 4.69
CA GLY A 23 -5.29 19.17 5.56
C GLY A 23 -4.61 18.19 6.53
N ARG A 24 -4.76 16.88 6.33
CA ARG A 24 -4.15 15.88 7.21
C ARG A 24 -2.62 15.96 7.15
N GLN A 25 -1.99 15.66 8.29
CA GLN A 25 -0.53 15.59 8.45
C GLN A 25 0.01 14.16 8.47
N VAL A 26 -0.89 13.19 8.62
CA VAL A 26 -0.58 11.76 8.68
C VAL A 26 -1.59 11.00 7.82
N LEU A 27 -1.09 10.06 7.04
CA LEU A 27 -1.89 9.10 6.29
C LEU A 27 -1.42 7.69 6.65
N THR A 28 -2.36 6.84 7.07
CA THR A 28 -2.11 5.41 7.26
C THR A 28 -2.79 4.64 6.14
N PHE A 29 -2.04 3.82 5.43
CA PHE A 29 -2.57 3.04 4.30
C PHE A 29 -2.19 1.57 4.46
N LYS A 30 -3.17 0.68 4.24
CA LYS A 30 -3.00 -0.77 4.34
C LYS A 30 -2.91 -1.38 2.95
N ILE A 31 -1.79 -2.00 2.65
CA ILE A 31 -1.59 -2.77 1.41
C ILE A 31 -1.76 -4.26 1.74
N ILE A 32 -2.57 -4.98 0.98
CA ILE A 32 -2.77 -6.43 1.15
C ILE A 32 -2.37 -7.15 -0.12
N GLU A 33 -1.40 -8.05 0.01
CA GLU A 33 -1.00 -8.96 -1.05
C GLU A 33 -1.18 -10.41 -0.64
N ALA A 34 -1.56 -11.24 -1.63
CA ALA A 34 -1.68 -12.68 -1.44
C ALA A 34 -0.27 -13.29 -1.37
N ASN A 35 -0.04 -14.14 -0.38
CA ASN A 35 1.21 -14.88 -0.26
C ASN A 35 1.09 -16.19 -1.05
N SER A 36 1.17 -16.11 -2.37
CA SER A 36 1.03 -17.27 -3.26
C SER A 36 2.30 -18.13 -3.34
N SER A 37 3.44 -17.63 -2.85
CA SER A 37 4.72 -18.36 -2.81
C SER A 37 5.44 -18.13 -1.48
N SER A 38 4.90 -18.69 -0.40
CA SER A 38 5.44 -18.56 0.98
C SER A 38 6.84 -19.16 1.21
N ARG A 39 7.55 -19.60 0.16
CA ARG A 39 8.89 -20.20 0.20
C ARG A 39 9.97 -19.41 -0.54
N HIS A 40 9.65 -18.25 -1.13
CA HIS A 40 10.60 -17.46 -1.90
C HIS A 40 10.62 -16.00 -1.44
N THR A 41 11.81 -15.47 -1.15
CA THR A 41 12.05 -14.02 -1.09
C THR A 41 11.95 -13.45 -2.50
N GLY A 42 11.09 -12.45 -2.72
CA GLY A 42 10.88 -11.87 -4.05
C GLY A 42 10.19 -10.52 -3.99
N VAL A 43 10.15 -9.84 -5.14
CA VAL A 43 9.49 -8.53 -5.28
C VAL A 43 7.99 -8.68 -5.07
N MET A 44 7.42 -7.93 -4.13
CA MET A 44 5.97 -7.85 -3.96
C MET A 44 5.37 -7.03 -5.11
N THR A 45 4.72 -7.72 -6.04
CA THR A 45 4.08 -7.08 -7.20
C THR A 45 2.92 -6.20 -6.75
N GLY A 46 2.84 -4.95 -7.21
CA GLY A 46 1.73 -4.04 -6.90
C GLY A 46 1.93 -3.18 -5.64
N VAL A 47 2.86 -3.54 -4.74
CA VAL A 47 3.11 -2.78 -3.50
C VAL A 47 3.84 -1.49 -3.80
N GLY A 48 4.91 -1.55 -4.61
CA GLY A 48 5.71 -0.38 -4.98
C GLY A 48 4.85 0.65 -5.70
N GLU A 49 4.04 0.21 -6.66
CA GLU A 49 3.16 1.09 -7.43
C GLU A 49 2.13 1.82 -6.55
N GLN A 50 1.62 1.17 -5.49
CA GLN A 50 0.72 1.81 -4.53
C GLN A 50 1.45 2.84 -3.66
N ILE A 51 2.67 2.55 -3.22
CA ILE A 51 3.48 3.49 -2.42
C ILE A 51 3.84 4.71 -3.27
N GLU A 52 4.34 4.51 -4.49
CA GLU A 52 4.69 5.57 -5.43
C GLU A 52 3.48 6.45 -5.78
N ALA A 53 2.31 5.85 -5.98
CA ALA A 53 1.07 6.59 -6.21
C ALA A 53 0.70 7.51 -5.04
N ILE A 54 0.89 7.07 -3.79
CA ILE A 54 0.67 7.89 -2.59
C ILE A 54 1.73 8.99 -2.51
N GLU A 55 3.01 8.66 -2.73
CA GLU A 55 4.08 9.64 -2.64
C GLU A 55 3.98 10.75 -3.69
N ALA A 56 3.46 10.43 -4.88
CA ALA A 56 3.15 11.42 -5.93
C ALA A 56 2.12 12.47 -5.49
N GLN A 57 1.29 12.18 -4.48
CA GLN A 57 0.33 13.12 -3.90
C GLN A 57 0.90 13.99 -2.77
N GLY A 58 2.23 14.07 -2.63
CA GLY A 58 2.88 14.91 -1.62
C GLY A 58 3.03 14.24 -0.24
N TRP A 59 3.07 12.91 -0.21
CA TRP A 59 3.31 12.12 1.00
C TRP A 59 4.72 11.50 0.96
N ALA A 60 5.26 11.18 2.13
CA ALA A 60 6.51 10.46 2.30
C ALA A 60 6.30 9.26 3.21
N LEU A 61 6.65 8.06 2.75
CA LEU A 61 6.63 6.89 3.62
C LEU A 61 7.64 7.08 4.75
N THR A 62 7.19 7.00 6.00
CA THR A 62 8.03 7.23 7.18
C THR A 62 8.22 5.96 7.99
N ASN A 63 7.18 5.15 8.11
CA ASN A 63 7.25 3.89 8.82
C ASN A 63 6.40 2.83 8.15
N MET A 64 6.78 1.57 8.31
CA MET A 64 6.02 0.44 7.77
C MET A 64 6.11 -0.75 8.72
N ALA A 65 4.97 -1.40 8.94
CA ALA A 65 4.88 -2.64 9.69
C ALA A 65 4.25 -3.73 8.84
N ALA A 66 4.87 -4.91 8.81
CA ALA A 66 4.29 -6.09 8.20
C ALA A 66 3.51 -6.90 9.23
N ALA A 67 2.33 -7.38 8.84
CA ALA A 67 1.54 -8.32 9.61
C ALA A 67 1.06 -9.44 8.69
N GLU A 68 1.28 -10.68 9.12
CA GLU A 68 0.77 -11.86 8.41
C GLU A 68 -0.60 -12.23 8.98
N SER A 69 -1.53 -12.57 8.10
CA SER A 69 -2.84 -13.07 8.50
C SER A 69 -3.21 -14.28 7.67
N LYS A 70 -3.73 -15.30 8.36
CA LYS A 70 -4.42 -16.43 7.73
C LYS A 70 -5.87 -16.04 7.51
N ALA A 71 -6.22 -15.68 6.28
CA ALA A 71 -7.63 -15.56 5.89
C ALA A 71 -8.14 -16.93 5.41
N LEU A 72 -9.46 -17.14 5.44
CA LEU A 72 -10.09 -18.35 4.89
C LEU A 72 -9.69 -18.63 3.42
N SER A 73 -9.25 -17.60 2.69
CA SER A 73 -8.81 -17.68 1.29
C SER A 73 -7.29 -17.87 1.11
N GLY A 74 -6.53 -18.18 2.16
CA GLY A 74 -5.07 -18.34 2.11
C GLY A 74 -4.27 -17.31 2.95
N GLU A 75 -2.95 -17.49 2.96
CA GLU A 75 -2.03 -16.56 3.65
C GLU A 75 -1.95 -15.23 2.90
N ARG A 76 -2.08 -14.14 3.64
CA ARG A 76 -1.91 -12.79 3.11
C ARG A 76 -0.95 -12.00 3.98
N THR A 77 -0.15 -11.18 3.31
CA THR A 77 0.72 -10.20 3.98
C THR A 77 0.05 -8.84 3.90
N ALA A 78 -0.17 -8.24 5.07
CA ALA A 78 -0.59 -6.86 5.19
C ALA A 78 0.61 -5.98 5.51
N LEU A 79 0.80 -4.92 4.74
CA LEU A 79 1.74 -3.85 5.05
C LEU A 79 0.94 -2.65 5.55
N ILE A 80 1.20 -2.23 6.78
CA ILE A 80 0.63 -1.02 7.37
C ILE A 80 1.67 0.08 7.20
N CYS A 81 1.39 0.99 6.28
CA CYS A 81 2.28 2.08 5.91
C CYS A 81 1.82 3.37 6.58
N LEU A 82 2.75 4.07 7.24
CA LEU A 82 2.55 5.40 7.80
C LEU A 82 3.31 6.41 6.94
N PHE A 83 2.54 7.35 6.40
CA PHE A 83 3.04 8.45 5.60
C PHE A 83 2.94 9.77 6.35
N ARG A 84 3.92 10.64 6.15
CA ARG A 84 3.93 12.03 6.61
C ARG A 84 3.84 12.95 5.41
N ARG A 85 3.19 14.09 5.58
CA ARG A 85 3.06 15.11 4.54
C ARG A 85 4.44 15.70 4.22
N ARG A 86 4.74 15.88 2.93
CA ARG A 86 5.89 16.65 2.43
C ARG A 86 5.54 18.14 2.32
#